data_AF-A0A959FG75-F1
#
_entry.id   AF-A0A959FG75-F1
#
_cell.length_a   1.000
_cell.length_b   1.000
_cell.length_c   1.000
_cell.angle_alpha   90.00
_cell.angle_beta   90.00
_cell.angle_gamma   90.00
#
_symmetry.space_group_name_H-M   'P 1'
#
loop_
_entity.id
_entity.type
_entity.pdbx_description
1 polymer ?
#
loop_
_entity_poly.entity_id
_entity_poly.type
_entity_poly.pdbx_seq_one_letter_code
_entity_poly.pdbx_strand_id
1 'polypeptide(L)'
;MSDKEKNDEIGRLYLLCEQVLEPMTLEIEKKLEELDIEKDKSEVQQLLPRLLYYRKKIELIHDRISVLRKDNFAFSIEEIYHMFGRYDKFISIDFHHDSESARQYGRTIMGTPIYNRREREDIENSIRSNEISRTNGRVKFEVSPLCHLSDDDSRKLKREGFLSGDVFSIHHTQIDFQDSYNQKGKKEIPGTINIEIPYDEQLNVELGFLTLYRNRVADGSKPLIDQEWNEYFAYKILYDKDNISADEWERIHEKDSKIIREDIRFYLLRSKIRRKMQLSLDERADLSAIFERRRKERYRLVDKEINRSANKKLKEIIASEKELYAEIKREALSYETMNLSPYGSKIPIWLDLERYLHIFLRHCEDFQIGDWKNGGKLAFPYSFKDMKRLLEIAVKELMPEIENKLREGKEFSIFDKRGYYFNGNYYVIHIGKNGRLLSFYPHKNPE
;
A
#
# COMPACT_ATOMS: atom_id res chain seq x y z
N MET A 1 42.75 20.75 2.17
CA MET A 1 42.32 20.00 0.99
C MET A 1 40.95 20.49 0.58
N SER A 2 40.76 20.75 -0.71
CA SER A 2 39.44 20.93 -1.32
C SER A 2 38.65 19.61 -1.28
N ASP A 3 37.32 19.68 -1.43
CA ASP A 3 36.46 18.50 -1.43
C ASP A 3 36.77 17.56 -2.61
N LYS A 4 37.21 18.12 -3.74
CA LYS A 4 37.71 17.34 -4.88
C LYS A 4 38.95 16.53 -4.50
N GLU A 5 39.93 17.14 -3.84
CA GLU A 5 41.15 16.45 -3.39
C GLU A 5 40.83 15.35 -2.37
N LYS A 6 39.86 15.57 -1.48
CA LYS A 6 39.40 14.54 -0.52
C LYS A 6 38.76 13.35 -1.24
N ASN A 7 37.90 13.60 -2.23
CA ASN A 7 37.26 12.54 -3.00
C ASN A 7 38.27 11.74 -3.85
N ASP A 8 39.24 12.42 -4.45
CA ASP A 8 40.33 11.76 -5.18
C ASP A 8 41.21 10.90 -4.23
N GLU A 9 41.49 11.37 -3.01
CA GLU A 9 42.20 10.58 -1.98
C GLU A 9 41.39 9.34 -1.59
N ILE A 10 40.09 9.49 -1.30
CA ILE A 10 39.18 8.38 -0.98
C ILE A 10 39.20 7.33 -2.10
N GLY A 11 39.08 7.76 -3.36
CA GLY A 11 39.10 6.85 -4.52
C GLY A 11 40.40 6.05 -4.63
N ARG A 12 41.56 6.70 -4.41
CA ARG A 12 42.87 6.02 -4.40
C ARG A 12 43.01 5.04 -3.24
N LEU A 13 42.50 5.42 -2.07
CA LEU A 13 42.52 4.57 -0.87
C LEU A 13 41.66 3.31 -1.07
N TYR A 14 40.47 3.44 -1.65
CA TYR A 14 39.65 2.27 -2.04
C TYR A 14 40.37 1.39 -3.06
N LEU A 15 40.96 1.98 -4.10
CA LEU A 15 41.69 1.21 -5.11
C LEU A 15 42.83 0.39 -4.49
N LEU A 16 43.59 1.00 -3.57
CA LEU A 16 44.66 0.31 -2.85
C LEU A 16 44.13 -0.80 -1.94
N CYS A 17 43.00 -0.57 -1.26
CA CYS A 17 42.40 -1.55 -0.38
C CYS A 17 41.86 -2.75 -1.19
N GLU A 18 40.94 -2.49 -2.11
CA GLU A 18 40.15 -3.50 -2.80
C GLU A 18 40.93 -4.24 -3.89
N GLN A 19 41.84 -3.56 -4.61
CA GLN A 19 42.56 -4.20 -5.73
C GLN A 19 43.92 -4.77 -5.34
N VAL A 20 44.45 -4.41 -4.16
CA VAL A 20 45.80 -4.82 -3.76
C VAL A 20 45.79 -5.51 -2.40
N LEU A 21 45.37 -4.82 -1.34
CA LEU A 21 45.55 -5.33 0.02
C LEU A 21 44.60 -6.47 0.36
N GLU A 22 43.32 -6.38 -0.01
CA GLU A 22 42.33 -7.44 0.23
C GLU A 22 42.67 -8.73 -0.56
N PRO A 23 42.96 -8.69 -1.88
CA PRO A 23 43.38 -9.88 -2.61
C PRO A 23 44.66 -10.52 -2.04
N MET A 24 45.65 -9.70 -1.65
CA MET A 24 46.87 -10.20 -1.02
C MET A 24 46.60 -10.85 0.34
N THR A 25 45.68 -10.31 1.12
CA THR A 25 45.26 -10.86 2.41
C THR A 25 44.59 -12.21 2.20
N LEU A 26 43.64 -12.30 1.27
CA LEU A 26 42.92 -13.53 0.94
C LEU A 26 43.85 -14.63 0.40
N GLU A 27 44.82 -14.27 -0.44
CA GLU A 27 45.82 -15.22 -0.97
C GLU A 27 46.67 -15.81 0.16
N ILE A 28 47.10 -14.97 1.12
CA ILE A 28 47.88 -15.44 2.27
C ILE A 28 47.04 -16.30 3.20
N GLU A 29 45.78 -15.92 3.46
CA GLU A 29 44.85 -16.72 4.28
C GLU A 29 44.65 -18.11 3.69
N LYS A 30 44.37 -18.19 2.38
CA LYS A 30 44.21 -19.47 1.68
C LYS A 30 45.48 -20.33 1.75
N LYS A 31 46.66 -19.73 1.55
CA LYS A 31 47.94 -20.45 1.71
C LYS A 31 48.13 -20.96 3.13
N LEU A 32 47.80 -20.16 4.14
CA LEU A 32 47.91 -20.58 5.54
C LEU A 32 46.94 -21.72 5.89
N GLU A 33 45.74 -21.76 5.29
CA GLU A 33 44.78 -22.87 5.46
C GLU A 33 45.26 -24.20 4.85
N GLU A 34 46.08 -24.13 3.79
CA GLU A 34 46.60 -25.32 3.09
C GLU A 34 47.88 -25.90 3.73
N LEU A 35 48.53 -25.16 4.65
CA LEU A 35 49.80 -25.54 5.26
C LEU A 35 49.62 -26.40 6.53
N ASP A 36 50.51 -27.37 6.72
CA ASP A 36 50.61 -28.16 7.96
C ASP A 36 51.52 -27.41 8.95
N ILE A 37 50.92 -26.85 10.01
CA ILE A 37 51.60 -25.98 10.99
C ILE A 37 52.85 -26.65 11.59
N GLU A 38 52.89 -27.99 11.71
CA GLU A 38 54.05 -28.68 12.26
C GLU A 38 55.19 -28.89 11.25
N LYS A 39 54.85 -29.08 9.97
CA LYS A 39 55.83 -29.33 8.90
C LYS A 39 56.32 -28.04 8.22
N ASP A 40 55.47 -27.04 8.14
CA ASP A 40 55.71 -25.82 7.36
C ASP A 40 55.98 -24.58 8.24
N LYS A 41 56.53 -24.80 9.45
CA LYS A 41 56.80 -23.75 10.45
C LYS A 41 57.48 -22.49 9.89
N SER A 42 58.46 -22.67 9.00
CA SER A 42 59.21 -21.56 8.40
C SER A 42 58.31 -20.68 7.52
N GLU A 43 57.44 -21.30 6.72
CA GLU A 43 56.55 -20.60 5.81
C GLU A 43 55.41 -19.90 6.57
N VAL A 44 54.85 -20.57 7.58
CA VAL A 44 53.89 -19.96 8.51
C VAL A 44 54.50 -18.74 9.21
N GLN A 45 55.74 -18.83 9.71
CA GLN A 45 56.44 -17.71 10.34
C GLN A 45 56.69 -16.52 9.41
N GLN A 46 56.74 -16.73 8.08
CA GLN A 46 56.90 -15.66 7.10
C GLN A 46 55.56 -15.05 6.67
N LEU A 47 54.52 -15.87 6.55
CA LEU A 47 53.20 -15.46 6.07
C LEU A 47 52.39 -14.73 7.15
N LEU A 48 52.46 -15.17 8.41
CA LEU A 48 51.67 -14.58 9.50
C LEU A 48 51.96 -13.08 9.75
N PRO A 49 53.23 -12.62 9.80
CA PRO A 49 53.52 -11.20 9.95
C PRO A 49 53.05 -10.35 8.77
N ARG A 50 53.10 -10.90 7.55
CA ARG A 50 52.60 -10.22 6.34
C ARG A 50 51.09 -10.06 6.38
N LEU A 51 50.38 -11.11 6.79
CA LEU A 51 48.93 -11.07 6.98
C LEU A 51 48.53 -10.00 8.00
N LEU A 52 49.20 -9.98 9.17
CA LEU A 52 48.96 -8.98 10.21
C LEU A 52 49.24 -7.56 9.72
N TYR A 53 50.31 -7.37 8.95
CA TYR A 53 50.64 -6.09 8.34
C TYR A 53 49.56 -5.61 7.36
N TYR A 54 49.10 -6.48 6.45
CA TYR A 54 48.05 -6.11 5.50
C TYR A 54 46.73 -5.80 6.20
N ARG A 55 46.31 -6.62 7.17
CA ARG A 55 45.12 -6.34 7.98
C ARG A 55 45.21 -5.00 8.71
N LYS A 56 46.37 -4.68 9.31
CA LYS A 56 46.56 -3.39 9.99
C LYS A 56 46.54 -2.22 9.01
N LYS A 57 47.10 -2.38 7.81
CA LYS A 57 47.05 -1.39 6.74
C LYS A 57 45.63 -1.13 6.25
N ILE A 58 44.84 -2.19 6.05
CA ILE A 58 43.42 -2.11 5.69
C ILE A 58 42.65 -1.31 6.77
N GLU A 59 42.83 -1.66 8.05
CA GLU A 59 42.19 -0.94 9.16
C GLU A 59 42.53 0.56 9.16
N LEU A 60 43.82 0.91 9.00
CA LEU A 60 44.26 2.31 8.93
C LEU A 60 43.67 3.07 7.72
N ILE A 61 43.50 2.38 6.59
CA ILE A 61 42.86 2.96 5.41
C ILE A 61 41.37 3.23 5.70
N HIS A 62 40.66 2.27 6.31
CA HIS A 62 39.25 2.43 6.66
C HIS A 62 39.04 3.58 7.67
N ASP A 63 39.93 3.70 8.66
CA ASP A 63 39.90 4.82 9.62
C ASP A 63 40.12 6.16 8.91
N ARG A 64 41.09 6.22 7.99
CA ARG A 64 41.38 7.43 7.21
C ARG A 64 40.20 7.83 6.32
N ILE A 65 39.61 6.87 5.62
CA ILE A 65 38.41 7.09 4.78
C ILE A 65 37.25 7.60 5.64
N SER A 66 37.03 7.00 6.82
CA SER A 66 35.98 7.42 7.75
C SER A 66 36.14 8.86 8.22
N VAL A 67 37.37 9.28 8.53
CA VAL A 67 37.68 10.68 8.87
C VAL A 67 37.43 11.61 7.68
N LEU A 68 37.86 11.25 6.49
CA LEU A 68 37.67 12.06 5.28
C LEU A 68 36.19 12.24 4.92
N ARG A 69 35.36 11.22 5.16
CA ARG A 69 33.92 11.23 4.89
C ARG A 69 33.11 12.04 5.90
N LYS A 70 33.58 12.17 7.15
CA LYS A 70 32.82 12.84 8.22
C LYS A 70 32.47 14.29 7.89
N ASP A 71 33.37 14.97 7.19
CA ASP A 71 33.23 16.39 6.82
C ASP A 71 32.96 16.61 5.32
N ASN A 72 32.90 15.54 4.52
CA ASN A 72 32.72 15.62 3.07
C ASN A 72 32.02 14.37 2.54
N PHE A 73 30.71 14.31 2.73
CA PHE A 73 29.88 13.23 2.21
C PHE A 73 29.31 13.61 0.83
N ALA A 74 29.19 12.62 -0.05
CA ALA A 74 28.77 12.85 -1.44
C ALA A 74 27.31 13.32 -1.55
N PHE A 75 26.43 12.78 -0.71
CA PHE A 75 24.99 13.03 -0.75
C PHE A 75 24.40 13.37 0.62
N SER A 76 23.69 14.49 0.68
CA SER A 76 22.83 14.89 1.79
C SER A 76 21.41 14.31 1.64
N ILE A 77 20.63 14.33 2.72
CA ILE A 77 19.21 13.96 2.65
C ILE A 77 18.43 14.89 1.70
N GLU A 78 18.79 16.17 1.67
CA GLU A 78 18.16 17.19 0.83
C GLU A 78 18.44 16.93 -0.66
N GLU A 79 19.67 16.57 -1.01
CA GLU A 79 20.04 16.22 -2.39
C GLU A 79 19.34 14.95 -2.87
N ILE A 80 19.32 13.89 -2.05
CA ILE A 80 18.64 12.64 -2.40
C ILE A 80 17.14 12.89 -2.60
N TYR A 81 16.53 13.69 -1.71
CA TYR A 81 15.14 14.10 -1.86
C TYR A 81 14.92 14.90 -3.15
N HIS A 82 15.70 15.95 -3.38
CA HIS A 82 15.52 16.86 -4.50
C HIS A 82 15.71 16.18 -5.86
N MET A 83 16.68 15.27 -5.97
CA MET A 83 16.99 14.60 -7.24
C MET A 83 16.11 13.37 -7.51
N PHE A 84 15.71 12.65 -6.45
CA PHE A 84 15.07 11.33 -6.58
C PHE A 84 13.79 11.22 -5.75
N GLY A 85 13.84 11.57 -4.48
CA GLY A 85 12.77 11.35 -3.52
C GLY A 85 11.46 12.10 -3.80
N ARG A 86 11.53 13.32 -4.33
CA ARG A 86 10.34 14.12 -4.70
C ARG A 86 9.58 13.55 -5.91
N TYR A 87 10.24 12.70 -6.68
CA TYR A 87 9.74 12.10 -7.92
C TYR A 87 9.40 10.62 -7.76
N ASP A 88 9.53 10.08 -6.54
CA ASP A 88 9.38 8.65 -6.24
C ASP A 88 10.20 7.75 -7.19
N LYS A 89 11.40 8.21 -7.58
CA LYS A 89 12.25 7.50 -8.54
C LYS A 89 12.77 6.18 -7.97
N PHE A 90 12.69 5.14 -8.80
CA PHE A 90 13.44 3.91 -8.59
C PHE A 90 14.91 4.16 -8.90
N ILE A 91 15.79 3.90 -7.93
CA ILE A 91 17.24 4.16 -8.02
C ILE A 91 18.03 2.95 -7.51
N SER A 92 19.27 2.84 -7.97
CA SER A 92 20.29 1.96 -7.40
C SER A 92 21.29 2.80 -6.62
N ILE A 93 21.62 2.39 -5.40
CA ILE A 93 22.54 3.08 -4.50
C ILE A 93 23.72 2.14 -4.25
N ASP A 94 24.92 2.61 -4.57
CA ASP A 94 26.16 1.98 -4.13
C ASP A 94 26.65 2.67 -2.88
N PHE A 95 26.90 1.89 -1.85
CA PHE A 95 27.48 2.37 -0.61
C PHE A 95 29.00 2.31 -0.66
N HIS A 96 29.62 3.20 0.11
CA HIS A 96 31.02 3.08 0.48
C HIS A 96 31.29 1.73 1.14
N HIS A 97 32.35 1.04 0.71
CA HIS A 97 32.65 -0.34 1.10
C HIS A 97 32.60 -0.56 2.63
N ASP A 98 33.21 0.36 3.39
CA ASP A 98 33.38 0.20 4.84
C ASP A 98 32.25 0.84 5.67
N SER A 99 31.20 1.30 5.00
CA SER A 99 30.10 1.98 5.66
C SER A 99 29.27 1.06 6.57
N GLU A 100 28.55 1.67 7.51
CA GLU A 100 27.54 0.94 8.30
C GLU A 100 26.47 0.37 7.36
N SER A 101 26.01 1.18 6.40
CA SER A 101 24.98 0.78 5.44
C SER A 101 25.42 -0.39 4.54
N ALA A 102 26.66 -0.40 4.04
CA ALA A 102 27.19 -1.50 3.23
C ALA A 102 27.29 -2.81 4.02
N ARG A 103 27.77 -2.75 5.26
CA ARG A 103 27.87 -3.94 6.13
C ARG A 103 26.50 -4.51 6.47
N GLN A 104 25.49 -3.66 6.61
CA GLN A 104 24.16 -4.10 6.98
C GLN A 104 23.31 -4.56 5.78
N TYR A 105 23.34 -3.82 4.67
CA TYR A 105 22.42 -4.02 3.55
C TYR A 105 23.11 -4.53 2.27
N GLY A 106 24.42 -4.80 2.33
CA GLY A 106 25.24 -5.11 1.16
C GLY A 106 25.74 -3.87 0.44
N ARG A 107 26.70 -4.04 -0.49
CA ARG A 107 27.34 -2.92 -1.20
C ARG A 107 26.38 -2.11 -2.08
N THR A 108 25.34 -2.75 -2.60
CA THR A 108 24.38 -2.12 -3.52
C THR A 108 22.96 -2.48 -3.14
N ILE A 109 22.08 -1.48 -3.11
CA ILE A 109 20.63 -1.66 -2.97
C ILE A 109 19.89 -0.97 -4.12
N MET A 110 18.72 -1.47 -4.47
CA MET A 110 17.85 -0.90 -5.51
C MET A 110 16.44 -0.74 -4.96
N GLY A 111 15.74 0.32 -5.33
CA GLY A 111 14.43 0.63 -4.75
C GLY A 111 14.09 2.11 -4.80
N THR A 112 13.17 2.53 -3.94
CA THR A 112 12.66 3.91 -3.94
C THR A 112 12.84 4.57 -2.57
N PRO A 113 13.39 5.80 -2.49
CA PRO A 113 13.42 6.57 -1.25
C PRO A 113 12.00 6.87 -0.73
N ILE A 114 11.76 6.68 0.56
CA ILE A 114 10.47 6.92 1.19
C ILE A 114 10.58 8.09 2.18
N TYR A 115 9.57 8.96 2.17
CA TYR A 115 9.45 10.06 3.12
C TYR A 115 8.07 10.03 3.74
N ASN A 116 8.01 10.11 5.06
CA ASN A 116 6.75 10.43 5.70
C ASN A 116 6.39 11.89 5.44
N ARG A 117 5.13 12.25 5.73
CA ARG A 117 4.64 13.61 5.44
C ARG A 117 5.52 14.68 6.06
N ARG A 118 5.82 14.58 7.35
CA ARG A 118 6.63 15.57 8.06
C ARG A 118 8.04 15.69 7.46
N GLU A 119 8.69 14.57 7.16
CA GLU A 119 10.02 14.58 6.54
C GLU A 119 10.00 15.33 5.21
N ARG A 120 8.99 15.07 4.37
CA ARG A 120 8.84 15.75 3.09
C ARG A 120 8.56 17.25 3.27
N GLU A 121 7.68 17.61 4.21
CA GLU A 121 7.36 19.00 4.53
C GLU A 121 8.57 19.79 5.03
N ASP A 122 9.34 19.21 5.96
CA ASP A 122 10.52 19.84 6.54
C ASP A 122 11.56 20.12 5.44
N ILE A 123 11.82 19.15 4.54
CA ILE A 123 12.77 19.30 3.43
C ILE A 123 12.27 20.30 2.36
N GLU A 124 10.99 20.25 1.98
CA GLU A 124 10.41 21.20 1.01
C GLU A 124 10.48 22.65 1.52
N ASN A 125 10.22 22.87 2.82
CA ASN A 125 10.34 24.19 3.42
C ASN A 125 11.79 24.71 3.41
N SER A 126 12.76 23.86 3.70
CA SER A 126 14.19 24.21 3.60
C SER A 126 14.63 24.51 2.17
N ILE A 127 14.11 23.79 1.18
CA ILE A 127 14.38 24.07 -0.23
C ILE A 127 13.76 25.42 -0.64
N ARG A 128 12.52 25.71 -0.20
CA ARG A 128 11.83 26.97 -0.50
C ARG A 128 12.49 28.18 0.15
N SER A 129 13.06 28.04 1.35
CA SER A 129 13.76 29.14 2.06
C SER A 129 15.15 29.45 1.50
N ASN A 130 15.64 28.69 0.52
CA ASN A 130 16.99 28.79 -0.03
C ASN A 130 18.12 28.54 1.02
N GLU A 131 17.76 28.01 2.19
CA GLU A 131 18.68 27.58 3.24
C GLU A 131 18.88 26.05 3.15
N ILE A 132 19.46 25.58 2.04
CA ILE A 132 19.74 24.15 1.87
C ILE A 132 20.96 23.81 2.73
N SER A 133 20.72 23.44 3.99
CA SER A 133 21.72 22.75 4.80
C SER A 133 22.02 21.39 4.15
N ARG A 134 23.30 21.02 4.03
CA ARG A 134 23.66 19.64 3.68
C ARG A 134 23.67 18.82 4.95
N THR A 135 22.65 17.98 5.14
CA THR A 135 22.51 17.17 6.35
C THR A 135 22.90 15.72 6.07
N ASN A 136 23.80 15.17 6.88
CA ASN A 136 24.08 13.74 6.90
C ASN A 136 23.06 13.04 7.82
N GLY A 137 22.02 12.48 7.24
CA GLY A 137 20.88 11.94 7.97
C GLY A 137 20.42 10.59 7.42
N ARG A 138 19.45 9.96 8.09
CA ARG A 138 18.92 8.68 7.63
C ARG A 138 17.84 8.86 6.56
N VAL A 139 17.96 8.12 5.46
CA VAL A 139 17.00 8.07 4.36
C VAL A 139 16.32 6.71 4.37
N LYS A 140 15.00 6.69 4.58
CA LYS A 140 14.20 5.46 4.49
C LYS A 140 14.08 5.01 3.05
N PHE A 141 14.05 3.71 2.85
CA PHE A 141 14.13 3.16 1.51
C PHE A 141 13.27 1.90 1.37
N GLU A 142 12.45 1.86 0.32
CA GLU A 142 11.69 0.67 -0.06
C GLU A 142 12.55 -0.15 -1.02
N VAL A 143 13.11 -1.25 -0.52
CA VAL A 143 13.97 -2.10 -1.32
C VAL A 143 13.16 -2.91 -2.33
N SER A 144 13.70 -3.02 -3.53
CA SER A 144 13.25 -3.94 -4.55
C SER A 144 13.37 -5.40 -4.08
N PRO A 145 12.39 -6.27 -4.36
CA PRO A 145 12.52 -7.71 -4.16
C PRO A 145 13.73 -8.33 -4.88
N LEU A 146 14.29 -7.65 -5.88
CA LEU A 146 15.46 -8.09 -6.64
C LEU A 146 16.78 -8.02 -5.83
N CYS A 147 16.82 -7.32 -4.70
CA CYS A 147 18.04 -7.17 -3.90
C CYS A 147 18.31 -8.34 -2.94
N HIS A 148 17.43 -9.35 -2.88
CA HIS A 148 17.58 -10.54 -2.05
C HIS A 148 17.95 -10.26 -0.57
N LEU A 149 17.50 -9.13 -0.02
CA LEU A 149 17.66 -8.79 1.39
C LEU A 149 16.75 -9.66 2.27
N SER A 150 17.17 -9.89 3.52
CA SER A 150 16.33 -10.57 4.50
C SER A 150 15.06 -9.74 4.79
N ASP A 151 13.97 -10.40 5.22
CA ASP A 151 12.74 -9.70 5.62
C ASP A 151 12.96 -8.73 6.78
N ASP A 152 13.92 -9.02 7.66
CA ASP A 152 14.28 -8.18 8.80
C ASP A 152 15.03 -6.93 8.33
N ASP A 153 16.03 -7.08 7.46
CA ASP A 153 16.79 -5.96 6.93
C ASP A 153 15.95 -5.07 6.02
N SER A 154 15.07 -5.67 5.21
CA SER A 154 14.12 -4.93 4.38
C SER A 154 13.18 -4.06 5.23
N ARG A 155 12.65 -4.62 6.33
CA ARG A 155 11.83 -3.86 7.29
C ARG A 155 12.62 -2.79 8.02
N LYS A 156 13.86 -3.08 8.42
CA LYS A 156 14.74 -2.12 9.09
C LYS A 156 15.11 -0.97 8.17
N LEU A 157 15.45 -1.23 6.91
CA LEU A 157 15.73 -0.23 5.89
C LEU A 157 14.52 0.67 5.60
N LYS A 158 13.31 0.09 5.55
CA LYS A 158 12.06 0.83 5.38
C LYS A 158 11.72 1.72 6.60
N ARG A 159 12.06 1.28 7.81
CA ARG A 159 11.72 1.99 9.07
C ARG A 159 12.77 3.00 9.50
N GLU A 160 14.03 2.61 9.48
CA GLU A 160 15.17 3.35 10.03
C GLU A 160 15.99 4.03 8.94
N GLY A 161 16.09 3.43 7.75
CA GLY A 161 16.86 3.96 6.64
C GLY A 161 18.37 3.72 6.71
N PHE A 162 19.05 4.15 5.65
CA PHE A 162 20.51 4.18 5.54
C PHE A 162 21.03 5.60 5.77
N LEU A 163 22.29 5.76 6.15
CA LEU A 163 22.89 7.08 6.35
C LEU A 163 23.25 7.71 4.99
N SER A 164 22.81 8.93 4.69
CA SER A 164 23.03 9.56 3.38
C SER A 164 24.52 9.69 3.04
N GLY A 165 25.36 9.94 4.03
CA GLY A 165 26.81 10.00 3.85
C GLY A 165 27.50 8.66 3.63
N ASP A 166 26.78 7.54 3.72
CA ASP A 166 27.24 6.22 3.30
C ASP A 166 27.17 6.00 1.79
N VAL A 167 26.45 6.86 1.08
CA VAL A 167 26.28 6.75 -0.37
C VAL A 167 27.56 7.16 -1.09
N PHE A 168 28.07 6.26 -1.93
CA PHE A 168 29.16 6.51 -2.86
C PHE A 168 28.62 7.03 -4.21
N SER A 169 27.63 6.34 -4.78
CA SER A 169 27.00 6.73 -6.05
C SER A 169 25.54 6.30 -6.13
N ILE A 170 24.76 7.04 -6.93
CA ILE A 170 23.36 6.73 -7.23
C ILE A 170 23.19 6.61 -8.74
N HIS A 171 22.64 5.49 -9.20
CA HIS A 171 22.30 5.24 -10.60
C HIS A 171 20.79 5.28 -10.77
N HIS A 172 20.31 5.87 -11.85
CA HIS A 172 18.89 5.95 -12.16
C HIS A 172 18.67 6.00 -13.67
N THR A 173 17.46 5.65 -14.10
CA THR A 173 17.05 5.83 -15.50
C THR A 173 16.78 7.30 -15.79
N GLN A 174 17.16 7.78 -16.98
CA GLN A 174 16.85 9.13 -17.47
C GLN A 174 15.41 9.22 -18.02
N ILE A 175 14.45 8.81 -17.20
CA ILE A 175 13.03 9.00 -17.50
C ILE A 175 12.58 10.26 -16.78
N ASP A 176 11.86 11.14 -17.47
CA ASP A 176 11.24 12.31 -16.84
C ASP A 176 10.09 11.85 -15.95
N PHE A 177 10.27 12.00 -14.64
CA PHE A 177 9.23 11.76 -13.66
C PHE A 177 8.56 13.08 -13.30
N GLN A 178 7.23 13.07 -13.27
CA GLN A 178 6.48 14.20 -12.76
C GLN A 178 6.57 14.24 -11.23
N ASP A 179 6.69 15.43 -10.67
CA ASP A 179 6.53 15.63 -9.22
C ASP A 179 5.06 15.41 -8.86
N SER A 180 4.71 14.17 -8.54
CA SER A 180 3.35 13.80 -8.17
C SER A 180 2.92 14.49 -6.88
N TYR A 181 3.83 14.91 -6.00
CA TYR A 181 3.48 15.58 -4.74
C TYR A 181 2.87 16.97 -4.97
N ASN A 182 3.48 17.72 -5.88
CA ASN A 182 3.07 19.07 -6.25
C ASN A 182 2.08 19.13 -7.44
N GLN A 183 1.67 17.98 -7.98
CA GLN A 183 0.71 17.90 -9.07
C GLN A 183 -0.68 18.39 -8.64
N LYS A 184 -1.20 19.39 -9.36
CA LYS A 184 -2.57 19.94 -9.18
C LYS A 184 -3.59 19.18 -10.05
N GLY A 185 -4.84 19.13 -9.58
CA GLY A 185 -5.97 18.52 -10.32
C GLY A 185 -6.12 17.01 -10.12
N LYS A 186 -6.93 16.37 -10.98
CA LYS A 186 -7.13 14.92 -10.97
C LYS A 186 -5.86 14.21 -11.50
N LYS A 187 -5.48 13.13 -10.83
CA LYS A 187 -4.37 12.23 -11.10
C LYS A 187 -4.92 10.89 -11.59
N GLU A 188 -4.08 10.17 -12.32
CA GLU A 188 -4.33 8.78 -12.69
C GLU A 188 -3.58 7.84 -11.75
N ILE A 189 -4.08 6.61 -11.58
CA ILE A 189 -3.35 5.57 -10.86
C ILE A 189 -2.20 5.08 -11.74
N PRO A 190 -0.93 5.18 -11.30
CA PRO A 190 0.21 4.75 -12.10
C PRO A 190 0.14 3.26 -12.49
N GLY A 191 0.68 2.92 -13.67
CA GLY A 191 0.74 1.53 -14.14
C GLY A 191 -0.63 0.91 -14.44
N THR A 192 -1.65 1.72 -14.76
CA THR A 192 -2.97 1.21 -15.13
C THR A 192 -2.96 0.64 -16.54
N ILE A 193 -3.26 -0.66 -16.64
CA ILE A 193 -3.54 -1.33 -17.92
C ILE A 193 -5.05 -1.53 -18.01
N ASN A 194 -5.67 -0.93 -19.03
CA ASN A 194 -7.08 -1.15 -19.34
C ASN A 194 -7.21 -2.37 -20.24
N ILE A 195 -7.93 -3.38 -19.77
CA ILE A 195 -8.25 -4.58 -20.54
C ILE A 195 -9.74 -4.54 -20.83
N GLU A 196 -10.08 -4.43 -22.11
CA GLU A 196 -11.46 -4.53 -22.57
C GLU A 196 -11.84 -6.00 -22.70
N ILE A 197 -12.80 -6.44 -21.89
CA ILE A 197 -13.34 -7.80 -21.95
C ILE A 197 -14.71 -7.70 -22.63
N PRO A 198 -14.93 -8.35 -23.78
CA PRO A 198 -16.23 -8.36 -24.42
C PRO A 198 -17.25 -9.02 -23.49
N TYR A 199 -18.39 -8.37 -23.28
CA TYR A 199 -19.48 -8.92 -22.48
C TYR A 199 -20.19 -10.01 -23.29
N ASP A 200 -20.20 -11.23 -22.75
CA ASP A 200 -20.97 -12.34 -23.32
C ASP A 200 -22.28 -12.51 -22.53
N GLU A 201 -23.41 -12.24 -23.20
CA GLU A 201 -24.76 -12.44 -22.64
C GLU A 201 -25.04 -13.89 -22.25
N GLN A 202 -24.30 -14.86 -22.80
CA GLN A 202 -24.44 -16.28 -22.50
C GLN A 202 -23.71 -16.68 -21.21
N LEU A 203 -22.77 -15.85 -20.72
CA LEU A 203 -22.01 -16.14 -19.52
C LEU A 203 -22.94 -16.27 -18.30
N ASN A 204 -22.93 -17.44 -17.67
CA ASN A 204 -23.63 -17.65 -16.41
C ASN A 204 -22.80 -17.10 -15.24
N VAL A 205 -22.93 -15.79 -15.02
CA VAL A 205 -22.19 -15.04 -14.00
C VAL A 205 -22.43 -15.61 -12.61
N GLU A 206 -23.66 -16.03 -12.29
CA GLU A 206 -23.99 -16.64 -10.99
C GLU A 206 -23.27 -17.98 -10.76
N LEU A 207 -23.19 -18.84 -11.77
CA LEU A 207 -22.44 -20.10 -11.68
C LEU A 207 -20.93 -19.86 -11.57
N GLY A 208 -20.42 -18.84 -12.28
CA GLY A 208 -19.03 -18.38 -12.15
C GLY A 208 -18.71 -17.92 -10.73
N PHE A 209 -19.55 -17.07 -10.15
CA PHE A 209 -19.40 -16.62 -8.76
C PHE A 209 -19.56 -17.76 -7.76
N LEU A 210 -20.51 -18.68 -7.96
CA LEU A 210 -20.65 -19.87 -7.11
C LEU A 210 -19.34 -20.67 -7.08
N THR A 211 -18.73 -20.90 -8.25
CA THR A 211 -17.43 -21.59 -8.35
C THR A 211 -16.33 -20.82 -7.65
N LEU A 212 -16.24 -19.50 -7.87
CA LEU A 212 -15.26 -18.64 -7.22
C LEU A 212 -15.39 -18.66 -5.68
N TYR A 213 -16.61 -18.55 -5.17
CA TYR A 213 -16.90 -18.58 -3.74
C TYR A 213 -16.61 -19.96 -3.14
N ARG A 214 -16.97 -21.05 -3.81
CA ARG A 214 -16.60 -22.41 -3.38
C ARG A 214 -15.10 -22.55 -3.20
N ASN A 215 -14.32 -22.10 -4.19
CA ASN A 215 -12.87 -22.17 -4.12
C ASN A 215 -12.35 -21.37 -2.93
N ARG A 216 -12.79 -20.12 -2.77
CA ARG A 216 -12.41 -19.24 -1.64
C ARG A 216 -12.74 -19.83 -0.27
N VAL A 217 -13.88 -20.51 -0.15
CA VAL A 217 -14.29 -21.17 1.10
C VAL A 217 -13.45 -22.41 1.36
N ALA A 218 -13.16 -23.21 0.31
CA ALA A 218 -12.40 -24.45 0.44
C ALA A 218 -10.91 -24.21 0.74
N ASP A 219 -10.28 -23.25 0.06
CA ASP A 219 -8.84 -22.97 0.20
C ASP A 219 -8.52 -21.85 1.20
N GLY A 220 -9.54 -21.13 1.68
CA GLY A 220 -9.36 -19.99 2.58
C GLY A 220 -8.51 -18.86 1.98
N SER A 221 -8.54 -18.73 0.65
CA SER A 221 -7.72 -17.78 -0.10
C SER A 221 -8.15 -16.33 0.07
N LYS A 222 -9.45 -16.06 0.19
CA LYS A 222 -9.97 -14.73 0.46
C LYS A 222 -11.30 -14.84 1.21
N PRO A 223 -11.41 -14.27 2.43
CA PRO A 223 -12.60 -14.41 3.25
C PRO A 223 -13.81 -13.81 2.54
N LEU A 224 -14.95 -14.49 2.64
CA LEU A 224 -16.22 -13.95 2.16
C LEU A 224 -16.77 -12.95 3.19
N ILE A 225 -17.31 -11.83 2.70
CA ILE A 225 -18.10 -10.90 3.51
C ILE A 225 -19.55 -11.38 3.60
N ASP A 226 -20.34 -10.87 4.55
CA ASP A 226 -21.74 -11.29 4.77
C ASP A 226 -22.58 -11.27 3.49
N GLN A 227 -22.40 -10.23 2.66
CA GLN A 227 -23.10 -10.14 1.39
C GLN A 227 -22.69 -11.26 0.41
N GLU A 228 -21.40 -11.56 0.29
CA GLU A 228 -20.91 -12.64 -0.58
C GLU A 228 -21.35 -14.01 -0.07
N TRP A 229 -21.48 -14.20 1.26
CA TRP A 229 -22.10 -15.39 1.82
C TRP A 229 -23.57 -15.50 1.41
N ASN A 230 -24.32 -14.40 1.43
CA ASN A 230 -25.71 -14.40 0.99
C ASN A 230 -25.85 -14.76 -0.50
N GLU A 231 -24.96 -14.21 -1.33
CA GLU A 231 -24.87 -14.55 -2.75
C GLU A 231 -24.48 -16.02 -2.97
N TYR A 232 -23.45 -16.51 -2.25
CA TYR A 232 -23.02 -17.91 -2.29
C TYR A 232 -24.18 -18.87 -2.03
N PHE A 233 -24.92 -18.64 -0.94
CA PHE A 233 -26.07 -19.47 -0.60
C PHE A 233 -27.22 -19.35 -1.60
N ALA A 234 -27.51 -18.15 -2.10
CA ALA A 234 -28.52 -17.95 -3.13
C ALA A 234 -28.18 -18.73 -4.42
N TYR A 235 -26.93 -18.67 -4.88
CA TYR A 235 -26.50 -19.38 -6.08
C TYR A 235 -26.43 -20.90 -5.84
N LYS A 236 -26.05 -21.33 -4.63
CA LYS A 236 -26.06 -22.74 -4.24
C LYS A 236 -27.49 -23.31 -4.25
N ILE A 237 -28.48 -22.60 -3.71
CA ILE A 237 -29.90 -22.99 -3.82
C ILE A 237 -30.35 -23.11 -5.27
N LEU A 238 -29.85 -22.24 -6.15
CA LEU A 238 -30.26 -22.20 -7.55
C LEU A 238 -29.64 -23.34 -8.40
N TYR A 239 -28.38 -23.69 -8.15
CA TYR A 239 -27.60 -24.60 -9.02
C TYR A 239 -27.12 -25.88 -8.35
N ASP A 240 -27.22 -25.99 -7.03
CA ASP A 240 -26.58 -27.05 -6.23
C ASP A 240 -27.35 -27.35 -4.94
N LYS A 241 -28.68 -27.34 -5.05
CA LYS A 241 -29.59 -27.48 -3.91
C LYS A 241 -29.37 -28.77 -3.12
N ASP A 242 -29.02 -29.85 -3.81
CA ASP A 242 -28.90 -31.19 -3.21
C ASP A 242 -27.62 -31.35 -2.37
N ASN A 243 -26.66 -30.45 -2.48
CA ASN A 243 -25.39 -30.48 -1.74
C ASN A 243 -25.30 -29.42 -0.62
N ILE A 244 -26.45 -28.96 -0.11
CA ILE A 244 -26.52 -28.06 1.04
C ILE A 244 -26.36 -28.87 2.34
N SER A 245 -25.33 -28.57 3.12
CA SER A 245 -25.08 -29.24 4.41
C SER A 245 -26.04 -28.75 5.50
N ALA A 246 -26.08 -29.45 6.64
CA ALA A 246 -26.89 -29.04 7.80
C ALA A 246 -26.49 -27.65 8.34
N ASP A 247 -25.19 -27.39 8.48
CA ASP A 247 -24.69 -26.09 8.95
C ASP A 247 -25.04 -24.94 8.00
N GLU A 248 -25.00 -25.20 6.69
CA GLU A 248 -25.42 -24.21 5.69
C GLU A 248 -26.92 -24.01 5.71
N TRP A 249 -27.70 -25.06 5.95
CA TRP A 249 -29.14 -24.99 6.08
C TRP A 249 -29.55 -24.01 7.18
N GLU A 250 -28.88 -24.05 8.34
CA GLU A 250 -29.11 -23.12 9.45
C GLU A 250 -28.75 -21.66 9.11
N ARG A 251 -27.75 -21.45 8.25
CA ARG A 251 -27.37 -20.12 7.75
C ARG A 251 -28.34 -19.57 6.71
N ILE A 252 -28.95 -20.45 5.92
CA ILE A 252 -29.88 -20.09 4.85
C ILE A 252 -31.24 -19.66 5.41
N HIS A 253 -31.70 -20.33 6.46
CA HIS A 253 -33.05 -20.15 6.98
C HIS A 253 -33.08 -19.28 8.23
N GLU A 254 -34.23 -18.67 8.49
CA GLU A 254 -34.51 -18.09 9.80
C GLU A 254 -34.54 -19.17 10.88
N LYS A 255 -34.19 -18.80 12.11
CA LYS A 255 -34.07 -19.76 13.21
C LYS A 255 -35.41 -20.50 13.42
N ASP A 256 -35.34 -21.83 13.48
CA ASP A 256 -36.49 -22.72 13.69
C ASP A 256 -37.60 -22.63 12.62
N SER A 257 -37.28 -22.12 11.41
CA SER A 257 -38.23 -21.99 10.31
C SER A 257 -37.67 -22.55 8.98
N LYS A 258 -38.55 -22.80 8.01
CA LYS A 258 -38.17 -23.11 6.61
C LYS A 258 -38.13 -21.87 5.73
N ILE A 259 -38.18 -20.68 6.32
CA ILE A 259 -38.18 -19.40 5.61
C ILE A 259 -36.74 -19.02 5.30
N ILE A 260 -36.43 -18.83 4.02
CA ILE A 260 -35.11 -18.35 3.58
C ILE A 260 -34.95 -16.91 4.06
N ARG A 261 -33.80 -16.58 4.67
CA ARG A 261 -33.49 -15.22 5.14
C ARG A 261 -33.62 -14.20 4.00
N GLU A 262 -34.17 -13.03 4.32
CA GLU A 262 -34.51 -11.99 3.32
C GLU A 262 -33.35 -11.63 2.39
N ASP A 263 -32.13 -11.47 2.91
CA ASP A 263 -30.97 -11.09 2.08
C ASP A 263 -30.57 -12.19 1.09
N ILE A 264 -30.64 -13.47 1.48
CA ILE A 264 -30.39 -14.62 0.59
C ILE A 264 -31.52 -14.71 -0.43
N ARG A 265 -32.76 -14.57 0.02
CA ARG A 265 -33.96 -14.59 -0.80
C ARG A 265 -33.91 -13.51 -1.90
N PHE A 266 -33.43 -12.31 -1.55
CA PHE A 266 -33.21 -11.22 -2.50
C PHE A 266 -32.29 -11.63 -3.65
N TYR A 267 -31.09 -12.15 -3.36
CA TYR A 267 -30.15 -12.56 -4.40
C TYR A 267 -30.69 -13.72 -5.23
N LEU A 268 -31.37 -14.69 -4.62
CA LEU A 268 -31.99 -15.81 -5.32
C LEU A 268 -33.02 -15.33 -6.37
N LEU A 269 -33.95 -14.45 -5.96
CA LEU A 269 -34.98 -13.93 -6.87
C LEU A 269 -34.39 -13.02 -7.95
N ARG A 270 -33.38 -12.21 -7.61
CA ARG A 270 -32.65 -11.38 -8.57
C ARG A 270 -31.96 -12.23 -9.64
N SER A 271 -31.32 -13.33 -9.24
CA SER A 271 -30.69 -14.27 -10.18
C SER A 271 -31.70 -14.95 -11.09
N LYS A 272 -32.85 -15.39 -10.55
CA LYS A 272 -33.94 -15.94 -11.38
C LYS A 272 -34.36 -14.96 -12.48
N ILE A 273 -34.51 -13.67 -12.17
CA ILE A 273 -34.83 -12.63 -13.18
C ILE A 273 -33.72 -12.49 -14.22
N ARG A 274 -32.46 -12.35 -13.80
CA ARG A 274 -31.33 -12.23 -14.74
C ARG A 274 -31.23 -13.41 -15.69
N ARG A 275 -31.53 -14.60 -15.19
CA ARG A 275 -31.57 -15.86 -15.97
C ARG A 275 -32.87 -16.05 -16.76
N LYS A 276 -33.74 -15.02 -16.83
CA LYS A 276 -35.03 -15.04 -17.53
C LYS A 276 -35.94 -16.20 -17.08
N MET A 277 -35.78 -16.65 -15.82
CA MET A 277 -36.65 -17.66 -15.22
C MET A 277 -37.99 -17.01 -14.84
N GLN A 278 -39.09 -17.75 -15.03
CA GLN A 278 -40.41 -17.25 -14.67
C GLN A 278 -40.57 -17.25 -13.16
N LEU A 279 -40.77 -16.06 -12.58
CA LEU A 279 -41.21 -15.91 -11.19
C LEU A 279 -42.71 -16.15 -11.07
N SER A 280 -43.11 -16.93 -10.07
CA SER A 280 -44.50 -17.06 -9.62
C SER A 280 -45.08 -15.72 -9.12
N LEU A 281 -46.40 -15.63 -8.97
CA LEU A 281 -47.05 -14.42 -8.45
C LEU A 281 -46.56 -14.07 -7.05
N ASP A 282 -46.43 -15.07 -6.19
CA ASP A 282 -45.94 -14.90 -4.82
C ASP A 282 -44.48 -14.43 -4.81
N GLU A 283 -43.62 -14.99 -5.66
CA GLU A 283 -42.22 -14.55 -5.79
C GLU A 283 -42.10 -13.11 -6.29
N ARG A 284 -42.99 -12.67 -7.19
CA ARG A 284 -43.01 -11.27 -7.66
C ARG A 284 -43.45 -10.33 -6.53
N ALA A 285 -44.48 -10.70 -5.77
CA ALA A 285 -44.95 -9.92 -4.64
C ALA A 285 -43.89 -9.83 -3.54
N ASP A 286 -43.26 -10.96 -3.20
CA ASP A 286 -42.15 -11.08 -2.27
C ASP A 286 -40.98 -10.18 -2.67
N LEU A 287 -40.50 -10.31 -3.92
CA LEU A 287 -39.42 -9.47 -4.44
C LEU A 287 -39.76 -7.98 -4.44
N SER A 288 -40.98 -7.62 -4.80
CA SER A 288 -41.44 -6.22 -4.76
C SER A 288 -41.40 -5.67 -3.33
N ALA A 289 -41.85 -6.43 -2.34
CA ALA A 289 -41.81 -6.03 -0.93
C ALA A 289 -40.37 -5.87 -0.43
N ILE A 290 -39.47 -6.80 -0.78
CA ILE A 290 -38.03 -6.72 -0.46
C ILE A 290 -37.41 -5.46 -1.10
N PHE A 291 -37.69 -5.20 -2.38
CA PHE A 291 -37.18 -4.01 -3.06
C PHE A 291 -37.63 -2.71 -2.40
N GLU A 292 -38.90 -2.61 -2.00
CA GLU A 292 -39.41 -1.42 -1.32
C GLU A 292 -38.76 -1.23 0.05
N ARG A 293 -38.56 -2.29 0.84
CA ARG A 293 -37.82 -2.22 2.12
C ARG A 293 -36.39 -1.76 1.91
N ARG A 294 -35.64 -2.40 0.99
CA ARG A 294 -34.26 -2.03 0.66
C ARG A 294 -34.15 -0.61 0.14
N ARG A 295 -35.07 -0.16 -0.72
CA ARG A 295 -35.12 1.21 -1.25
C ARG A 295 -35.30 2.23 -0.12
N LYS A 296 -36.28 2.01 0.76
CA LYS A 296 -36.55 2.91 1.89
C LYS A 296 -35.33 3.04 2.80
N GLU A 297 -34.68 1.92 3.13
CA GLU A 297 -33.50 1.94 3.99
C GLU A 297 -32.31 2.66 3.33
N ARG A 298 -32.03 2.38 2.06
CA ARG A 298 -30.95 3.03 1.32
C ARG A 298 -31.17 4.54 1.16
N TYR A 299 -32.40 4.96 0.87
CA TYR A 299 -32.75 6.38 0.83
C TYR A 299 -32.63 7.04 2.20
N ARG A 300 -33.03 6.36 3.27
CA ARG A 300 -32.84 6.84 4.64
C ARG A 300 -31.36 7.07 4.96
N LEU A 301 -30.46 6.18 4.51
CA LEU A 301 -29.02 6.35 4.70
C LEU A 301 -28.46 7.53 3.90
N VAL A 302 -28.90 7.72 2.66
CA VAL A 302 -28.56 8.91 1.85
C VAL A 302 -29.00 10.19 2.57
N ASP A 303 -30.26 10.27 2.96
CA ASP A 303 -30.82 11.44 3.63
C ASP A 303 -30.11 11.71 4.98
N LYS A 304 -29.76 10.65 5.71
CA LYS A 304 -28.98 10.73 6.96
C LYS A 304 -27.59 11.32 6.73
N GLU A 305 -26.86 10.88 5.71
CA GLU A 305 -25.50 11.38 5.47
C GLU A 305 -25.49 12.80 4.88
N ILE A 306 -26.45 13.14 4.01
CA ILE A 306 -26.61 14.51 3.51
C ILE A 306 -27.00 15.45 4.65
N ASN A 307 -27.89 15.04 5.56
CA ASN A 307 -28.23 15.84 6.74
C ASN A 307 -27.03 16.12 7.65
N ARG A 308 -26.03 15.25 7.70
CA ARG A 308 -24.79 15.50 8.46
C ARG A 308 -23.92 16.58 7.85
N SER A 309 -24.13 16.91 6.58
CA SER A 309 -23.39 17.98 5.90
C SER A 309 -23.86 19.37 6.27
N ALA A 310 -25.07 19.49 6.80
CA ALA A 310 -25.85 20.69 6.54
C ALA A 310 -25.93 21.64 7.74
N ASN A 311 -25.54 22.89 7.52
CA ASN A 311 -26.07 24.03 8.26
C ASN A 311 -27.46 24.45 7.75
N LYS A 312 -27.91 23.91 6.59
CA LYS A 312 -29.24 24.13 5.97
C LYS A 312 -30.19 22.94 6.18
N LYS A 313 -31.48 23.13 5.95
CA LYS A 313 -32.45 22.02 6.03
C LYS A 313 -32.33 21.12 4.78
N LEU A 314 -32.45 19.79 4.95
CA LEU A 314 -32.38 18.81 3.83
C LEU A 314 -33.19 19.21 2.59
N LYS A 315 -34.42 19.70 2.82
CA LYS A 315 -35.34 20.07 1.75
C LYS A 315 -34.79 21.18 0.86
N GLU A 316 -34.04 22.11 1.45
CA GLU A 316 -33.43 23.22 0.72
C GLU A 316 -32.28 22.72 -0.16
N ILE A 317 -31.43 21.82 0.37
CA ILE A 317 -30.34 21.18 -0.39
C ILE A 317 -30.90 20.37 -1.56
N ILE A 318 -31.94 19.56 -1.33
CA ILE A 318 -32.59 18.77 -2.38
C ILE A 318 -33.19 19.69 -3.45
N ALA A 319 -33.78 20.82 -3.06
CA ALA A 319 -34.37 21.76 -4.00
C ALA A 319 -33.30 22.44 -4.87
N SER A 320 -32.14 22.80 -4.29
CA SER A 320 -31.05 23.45 -5.02
C SER A 320 -30.23 22.48 -5.87
N GLU A 321 -30.13 21.20 -5.49
CA GLU A 321 -29.21 20.21 -6.09
C GLU A 321 -29.94 18.92 -6.47
N LYS A 322 -31.12 19.07 -7.08
CA LYS A 322 -32.06 17.96 -7.34
C LYS A 322 -31.45 16.84 -8.20
N GLU A 323 -30.69 17.18 -9.23
CA GLU A 323 -30.08 16.21 -10.15
C GLU A 323 -29.01 15.37 -9.44
N LEU A 324 -28.09 16.03 -8.72
CA LEU A 324 -27.05 15.35 -7.95
C LEU A 324 -27.65 14.47 -6.84
N TYR A 325 -28.69 14.93 -6.15
CA TYR A 325 -29.40 14.11 -5.17
C TYR A 325 -30.03 12.86 -5.79
N ALA A 326 -30.60 12.97 -6.99
CA ALA A 326 -31.16 11.84 -7.72
C ALA A 326 -30.08 10.84 -8.17
N GLU A 327 -28.90 11.35 -8.57
CA GLU A 327 -27.73 10.55 -8.91
C GLU A 327 -27.20 9.78 -7.69
N ILE A 328 -27.00 10.46 -6.55
CA ILE A 328 -26.58 9.83 -5.29
C ILE A 328 -27.55 8.71 -4.88
N LYS A 329 -28.86 8.94 -5.03
CA LYS A 329 -29.86 7.90 -4.77
C LYS A 329 -29.76 6.71 -5.72
N ARG A 330 -29.48 6.95 -7.00
CA ARG A 330 -29.29 5.89 -7.98
C ARG A 330 -28.07 5.04 -7.64
N GLU A 331 -26.94 5.69 -7.33
CA GLU A 331 -25.72 5.02 -6.88
C GLU A 331 -25.95 4.25 -5.57
N ALA A 332 -26.66 4.84 -4.61
CA ALA A 332 -26.99 4.17 -3.37
C ALA A 332 -27.90 2.95 -3.57
N LEU A 333 -28.70 2.88 -4.64
CA LEU A 333 -29.52 1.70 -4.96
C LEU A 333 -28.74 0.59 -5.66
N SER A 334 -27.79 0.94 -6.52
CA SER A 334 -26.93 -0.03 -7.23
C SER A 334 -25.77 -0.52 -6.37
N TYR A 335 -25.45 0.17 -5.27
CA TYR A 335 -24.32 -0.16 -4.41
C TYR A 335 -24.39 -1.57 -3.82
N GLU A 336 -23.31 -2.31 -3.95
CA GLU A 336 -23.08 -3.60 -3.31
C GLU A 336 -21.89 -3.45 -2.36
N THR A 337 -21.96 -4.07 -1.18
CA THR A 337 -20.89 -4.02 -0.17
C THR A 337 -19.59 -4.51 -0.78
N MET A 338 -18.54 -3.69 -0.68
CA MET A 338 -17.26 -4.00 -1.30
C MET A 338 -16.42 -4.89 -0.38
N ASN A 339 -15.89 -6.00 -0.91
CA ASN A 339 -14.86 -6.79 -0.23
C ASN A 339 -13.46 -6.31 -0.67
N LEU A 340 -12.83 -5.52 0.19
CA LEU A 340 -11.53 -4.90 -0.02
C LEU A 340 -10.35 -5.83 0.33
N SER A 341 -10.62 -7.02 0.86
CA SER A 341 -9.57 -7.95 1.29
C SER A 341 -8.72 -8.41 0.10
N PRO A 342 -7.37 -8.34 0.17
CA PRO A 342 -6.52 -8.96 -0.84
C PRO A 342 -6.56 -10.50 -0.75
N TYR A 343 -6.10 -11.16 -1.81
CA TYR A 343 -5.86 -12.61 -1.79
C TYR A 343 -4.81 -12.96 -0.72
N GLY A 344 -5.00 -14.06 0.00
CA GLY A 344 -4.20 -14.49 1.13
C GLY A 344 -4.69 -13.99 2.50
N SER A 345 -5.59 -13.00 2.54
CA SER A 345 -6.10 -12.45 3.81
C SER A 345 -6.85 -13.48 4.63
N LYS A 346 -6.83 -13.31 5.95
CA LYS A 346 -7.59 -14.12 6.91
C LYS A 346 -8.78 -13.39 7.50
N ILE A 347 -8.73 -12.05 7.55
CA ILE A 347 -9.80 -11.22 8.12
C ILE A 347 -10.45 -10.42 6.99
N PRO A 348 -11.80 -10.45 6.86
CA PRO A 348 -12.48 -9.72 5.82
C PRO A 348 -12.44 -8.21 6.09
N ILE A 349 -11.93 -7.45 5.13
CA ILE A 349 -12.01 -5.98 5.10
C ILE A 349 -13.10 -5.57 4.13
N TRP A 350 -14.03 -4.73 4.58
CA TRP A 350 -15.22 -4.42 3.81
C TRP A 350 -15.71 -3.00 4.00
N LEU A 351 -16.41 -2.49 2.98
CA LEU A 351 -17.01 -1.18 2.95
C LEU A 351 -18.50 -1.32 2.64
N ASP A 352 -19.34 -0.88 3.57
CA ASP A 352 -20.80 -0.85 3.37
C ASP A 352 -21.29 0.50 2.85
N LEU A 353 -22.58 0.55 2.51
CA LEU A 353 -23.22 1.74 1.96
C LEU A 353 -23.10 2.95 2.89
N GLU A 354 -23.28 2.78 4.20
CA GLU A 354 -23.23 3.92 5.12
C GLU A 354 -21.83 4.56 5.12
N ARG A 355 -20.78 3.75 5.19
CA ARG A 355 -19.40 4.24 5.18
C ARG A 355 -18.94 4.67 3.80
N TYR A 356 -19.43 4.04 2.75
CA TYR A 356 -19.25 4.49 1.38
C TYR A 356 -19.84 5.91 1.21
N LEU A 357 -21.09 6.14 1.57
CA LEU A 357 -21.69 7.49 1.49
C LEU A 357 -20.89 8.50 2.32
N HIS A 358 -20.46 8.11 3.52
CA HIS A 358 -19.64 8.96 4.38
C HIS A 358 -18.32 9.39 3.73
N ILE A 359 -17.61 8.48 3.07
CA ILE A 359 -16.33 8.77 2.42
C ILE A 359 -16.56 9.56 1.13
N PHE A 360 -17.44 9.07 0.26
CA PHE A 360 -17.58 9.57 -1.10
C PHE A 360 -18.31 10.92 -1.15
N LEU A 361 -19.39 11.14 -0.38
CA LEU A 361 -20.07 12.43 -0.37
C LEU A 361 -19.22 13.56 0.24
N ARG A 362 -18.20 13.22 1.02
CA ARG A 362 -17.32 14.20 1.69
C ARG A 362 -16.06 14.50 0.92
N HIS A 363 -15.50 13.50 0.24
CA HIS A 363 -14.17 13.58 -0.33
C HIS A 363 -14.14 13.36 -1.84
N CYS A 364 -15.26 13.07 -2.50
CA CYS A 364 -15.32 13.04 -3.95
C CYS A 364 -16.02 14.27 -4.49
N GLU A 365 -15.28 15.12 -5.20
CA GLU A 365 -15.80 16.35 -5.80
C GLU A 365 -17.07 16.10 -6.63
N ASP A 366 -17.10 15.00 -7.40
CA ASP A 366 -18.22 14.63 -8.27
C ASP A 366 -19.51 14.35 -7.48
N PHE A 367 -19.41 14.02 -6.18
CA PHE A 367 -20.54 13.64 -5.31
C PHE A 367 -20.74 14.55 -4.09
N GLN A 368 -19.92 15.59 -3.91
CA GLN A 368 -20.08 16.54 -2.82
C GLN A 368 -21.39 17.30 -3.00
N ILE A 369 -22.21 17.37 -1.94
CA ILE A 369 -23.54 18.01 -1.96
C ILE A 369 -23.75 18.87 -0.72
N GLY A 370 -24.44 20.00 -0.86
CA GLY A 370 -24.63 20.97 0.22
C GLY A 370 -23.31 21.58 0.68
N ASP A 371 -23.14 21.73 1.99
CA ASP A 371 -21.95 22.39 2.55
C ASP A 371 -20.68 21.53 2.42
N TRP A 372 -20.79 20.26 1.99
CA TRP A 372 -19.58 19.48 1.64
C TRP A 372 -18.81 20.09 0.47
N LYS A 373 -19.48 20.79 -0.47
CA LYS A 373 -18.82 21.53 -1.56
C LYS A 373 -17.98 22.71 -1.06
N ASN A 374 -18.42 23.35 0.02
CA ASN A 374 -17.86 24.61 0.52
C ASN A 374 -17.07 24.44 1.84
N GLY A 375 -17.15 23.28 2.48
CA GLY A 375 -16.71 23.05 3.86
C GLY A 375 -15.21 22.78 4.04
N GLY A 376 -14.39 23.08 3.03
CA GLY A 376 -12.92 22.96 3.11
C GLY A 376 -12.40 21.53 3.31
N LYS A 377 -13.22 20.49 3.09
CA LYS A 377 -12.77 19.10 3.10
C LYS A 377 -12.02 18.81 1.80
N LEU A 378 -10.82 18.25 1.94
CA LEU A 378 -9.97 17.93 0.81
C LEU A 378 -10.61 16.83 -0.03
N ALA A 379 -10.77 17.10 -1.32
CA ALA A 379 -11.23 16.13 -2.29
C ALA A 379 -10.09 15.19 -2.70
N PHE A 380 -10.44 13.95 -3.06
CA PHE A 380 -9.52 13.02 -3.69
C PHE A 380 -9.08 13.58 -5.03
N PRO A 381 -7.77 13.52 -5.34
CA PRO A 381 -7.28 13.91 -6.65
C PRO A 381 -7.47 12.76 -7.65
N TYR A 382 -8.56 12.00 -7.57
CA TYR A 382 -8.80 10.80 -8.39
C TYR A 382 -10.25 10.75 -8.83
N SER A 383 -10.51 10.09 -9.96
CA SER A 383 -11.88 9.81 -10.40
C SER A 383 -12.60 8.89 -9.41
N PHE A 384 -13.93 8.89 -9.46
CA PHE A 384 -14.75 7.95 -8.69
C PHE A 384 -14.34 6.48 -8.87
N LYS A 385 -14.10 6.08 -10.13
CA LYS A 385 -13.66 4.74 -10.49
C LYS A 385 -12.30 4.39 -9.86
N ASP A 386 -11.38 5.34 -9.84
CA ASP A 386 -10.04 5.16 -9.30
C ASP A 386 -10.00 5.16 -7.78
N MET A 387 -10.89 5.87 -7.10
CA MET A 387 -10.94 5.84 -5.63
C MET A 387 -11.19 4.44 -5.08
N LYS A 388 -12.05 3.65 -5.72
CA LYS A 388 -12.26 2.25 -5.34
C LYS A 388 -10.95 1.46 -5.42
N ARG A 389 -10.20 1.64 -6.52
CA ARG A 389 -8.93 0.95 -6.72
C ARG A 389 -7.85 1.43 -5.75
N LEU A 390 -7.79 2.73 -5.47
CA LEU A 390 -6.91 3.30 -4.45
C LEU A 390 -7.16 2.67 -3.07
N LEU A 391 -8.43 2.49 -2.69
CA LEU A 391 -8.79 1.78 -1.46
C LEU A 391 -8.28 0.33 -1.44
N GLU A 392 -8.46 -0.41 -2.54
CA GLU A 392 -7.97 -1.79 -2.65
C GLU A 392 -6.44 -1.86 -2.56
N ILE A 393 -5.72 -0.92 -3.19
CA ILE A 393 -4.25 -0.82 -3.11
C ILE A 393 -3.81 -0.54 -1.67
N ALA A 394 -4.40 0.47 -1.03
CA ALA A 394 -4.07 0.85 0.34
C ALA A 394 -4.31 -0.30 1.33
N VAL A 395 -5.47 -0.97 1.23
CA VAL A 395 -5.78 -2.14 2.08
C VAL A 395 -4.81 -3.28 1.81
N LYS A 396 -4.45 -3.54 0.55
CA LYS A 396 -3.50 -4.60 0.19
C LYS A 396 -2.13 -4.36 0.79
N GLU A 397 -1.58 -3.16 0.67
CA GLU A 397 -0.24 -2.84 1.17
C GLU A 397 -0.18 -2.82 2.69
N LEU A 398 -1.25 -2.37 3.36
CA LEU A 398 -1.33 -2.29 4.82
C LEU A 398 -1.82 -3.60 5.46
N MET A 399 -2.17 -4.62 4.67
CA MET A 399 -2.84 -5.83 5.16
C MET A 399 -2.08 -6.52 6.30
N PRO A 400 -0.73 -6.70 6.25
CA PRO A 400 0.00 -7.33 7.35
C PRO A 400 -0.19 -6.61 8.70
N GLU A 401 -0.20 -5.27 8.67
CA GLU A 401 -0.35 -4.44 9.86
C GLU A 401 -1.80 -4.42 10.35
N ILE A 402 -2.75 -4.37 9.41
CA ILE A 402 -4.19 -4.47 9.67
C ILE A 402 -4.48 -5.80 10.39
N GLU A 403 -4.06 -6.94 9.81
CA GLU A 403 -4.33 -8.25 10.42
C GLU A 403 -3.73 -8.38 11.80
N ASN A 404 -2.51 -7.91 12.01
CA ASN A 404 -1.87 -7.97 13.31
C ASN A 404 -2.71 -7.23 14.38
N LYS A 405 -3.19 -6.02 14.07
CA LYS A 405 -4.07 -5.26 14.98
C LYS A 405 -5.43 -5.92 15.21
N LEU A 406 -6.08 -6.38 14.14
CA LEU A 406 -7.40 -6.98 14.24
C LEU A 406 -7.37 -8.32 14.99
N ARG A 407 -6.30 -9.12 14.87
CA ARG A 407 -6.10 -10.35 15.66
C ARG A 407 -5.97 -10.06 17.15
N GLU A 408 -5.42 -8.90 17.54
CA GLU A 408 -5.40 -8.43 18.92
C GLU A 408 -6.77 -7.86 19.39
N GLY A 409 -7.79 -7.88 18.53
CA GLY A 409 -9.10 -7.27 18.80
C GLY A 409 -9.09 -5.74 18.80
N LYS A 410 -8.02 -5.13 18.29
CA LYS A 410 -7.84 -3.66 18.25
C LYS A 410 -8.23 -3.11 16.89
N GLU A 411 -8.55 -1.83 16.83
CA GLU A 411 -8.75 -1.13 15.57
C GLU A 411 -7.41 -0.83 14.89
N PHE A 412 -7.43 -0.74 13.57
CA PHE A 412 -6.28 -0.30 12.79
C PHE A 412 -6.53 1.12 12.30
N SER A 413 -5.57 2.02 12.54
CA SER A 413 -5.68 3.40 12.08
C SER A 413 -4.32 4.03 11.88
N ILE A 414 -4.18 4.77 10.78
CA ILE A 414 -3.02 5.63 10.51
C ILE A 414 -3.51 7.04 10.21
N PHE A 415 -2.92 8.00 10.91
CA PHE A 415 -3.34 9.39 10.91
C PHE A 415 -2.12 10.32 10.75
N ASP A 416 -2.41 11.53 10.26
CA ASP A 416 -1.51 12.70 10.29
C ASP A 416 -0.12 12.40 9.69
N LYS A 417 0.95 12.47 10.50
CA LYS A 417 2.36 12.27 10.07
C LYS A 417 2.68 10.86 9.59
N ARG A 418 1.79 9.89 9.88
CA ARG A 418 1.91 8.48 9.47
C ARG A 418 0.88 8.11 8.40
N GLY A 419 0.30 9.09 7.71
CA GLY A 419 -0.63 8.83 6.62
C GLY A 419 -0.01 7.90 5.58
N TYR A 420 -0.85 7.06 4.97
CA TYR A 420 -0.45 6.16 3.90
C TYR A 420 -0.06 6.97 2.67
N TYR A 421 1.18 6.82 2.21
CA TYR A 421 1.66 7.50 1.03
C TYR A 421 1.23 6.78 -0.24
N PHE A 422 0.64 7.50 -1.20
CA PHE A 422 0.41 6.99 -2.53
C PHE A 422 0.43 8.12 -3.57
N ASN A 423 1.32 8.01 -4.55
CA ASN A 423 1.43 8.88 -5.72
C ASN A 423 1.33 10.39 -5.37
N GLY A 424 2.21 10.84 -4.47
CA GLY A 424 2.28 12.24 -4.06
C GLY A 424 1.21 12.70 -3.07
N ASN A 425 0.39 11.82 -2.51
CA ASN A 425 -0.59 12.18 -1.50
C ASN A 425 -0.46 11.29 -0.27
N TYR A 426 -0.89 11.81 0.87
CA TYR A 426 -1.00 11.04 2.11
C TYR A 426 -2.46 10.81 2.46
N TYR A 427 -2.79 9.59 2.87
CA TYR A 427 -4.15 9.18 3.18
C TYR A 427 -4.30 8.76 4.64
N VAL A 428 -5.41 9.15 5.23
CA VAL A 428 -5.87 8.61 6.50
C VAL A 428 -6.72 7.38 6.21
N ILE A 429 -6.49 6.30 6.95
CA ILE A 429 -7.33 5.10 6.91
C ILE A 429 -7.63 4.65 8.34
N HIS A 430 -8.89 4.28 8.59
CA HIS A 430 -9.36 3.74 9.86
C HIS A 430 -10.25 2.54 9.59
N ILE A 431 -9.88 1.39 10.15
CA ILE A 431 -10.58 0.12 10.04
C ILE A 431 -10.95 -0.33 11.46
N GLY A 432 -12.25 -0.58 11.65
CA GLY A 432 -12.78 -1.06 12.93
C GLY A 432 -12.33 -2.49 13.23
N LYS A 433 -12.45 -2.88 14.50
CA LYS A 433 -12.05 -4.22 15.01
C LYS A 433 -12.68 -5.42 14.29
N ASN A 434 -13.78 -5.21 13.56
CA ASN A 434 -14.48 -6.23 12.77
C ASN A 434 -14.15 -6.17 11.27
N GLY A 435 -13.13 -5.42 10.86
CA GLY A 435 -12.72 -5.26 9.47
C GLY A 435 -13.56 -4.26 8.66
N ARG A 436 -14.56 -3.59 9.27
CA ARG A 436 -15.33 -2.53 8.61
C ARG A 436 -14.44 -1.30 8.37
N LEU A 437 -14.34 -0.84 7.13
CA LEU A 437 -13.68 0.42 6.81
C LEU A 437 -14.55 1.59 7.31
N LEU A 438 -14.01 2.39 8.24
CA LEU A 438 -14.73 3.47 8.91
C LEU A 438 -14.48 4.84 8.28
N SER A 439 -13.26 5.09 7.82
CA SER A 439 -12.90 6.32 7.09
C SER A 439 -11.70 6.10 6.19
N PHE A 440 -11.71 6.77 5.03
CA PHE A 440 -10.58 6.91 4.13
C PHE A 440 -10.64 8.28 3.49
N TYR A 441 -9.61 9.11 3.64
CA TYR A 441 -9.61 10.46 3.08
C TYR A 441 -8.20 11.01 2.87
N PRO A 442 -8.00 11.92 1.91
CA PRO A 442 -6.70 12.55 1.70
C PRO A 442 -6.40 13.52 2.84
N HIS A 443 -5.15 13.54 3.28
CA HIS A 443 -4.62 14.56 4.15
C HIS A 443 -4.14 15.75 3.30
N LYS A 444 -4.34 16.98 3.78
CA LYS A 444 -3.82 18.18 3.13
C LYS A 444 -2.29 18.10 3.03
N ASN A 445 -1.77 18.12 1.79
CA ASN A 445 -0.39 18.49 1.52
C ASN A 445 -0.28 19.99 1.82
N PRO A 446 0.74 20.46 2.55
CA PRO A 446 0.91 21.89 2.78
C PRO A 446 1.07 22.63 1.45
N GLU A 447 0.50 23.83 1.42
CA GLU A 447 0.56 24.75 0.27
C GLU A 447 1.99 25.23 0.02
#